data_AF-A0A1B7UL42-F1
#
_entry.id   AF-A0A1B7UL42-F1
#
_cell.length_a   1.000
_cell.length_b   1.000
_cell.length_c   1.000
_cell.angle_alpha   90.00
_cell.angle_beta   90.00
_cell.angle_gamma   90.00
#
_symmetry.space_group_name_H-M   'P 1'
#
loop_
_entity.id
_entity.type
_entity.pdbx_description
1 polymer ?
#
loop_
_entity_poly.entity_id
_entity_poly.type
_entity_poly.pdbx_seq_one_letter_code
_entity_poly.pdbx_strand_id
1 'polypeptide(L)'
;MIPLVNEWQLQSQLNQALQTHHRADFSLWLAMLSPAVEEMAQFFPTPLADEPKKPTLYQQLGVNPQRDYAMQEDDVALFDAQHQALVADGYAQWRLMSLLNPNAVVVRHDPKKLSADVSESLSFHTKRRLSATPLSMPTADPTLMYDMLQHMSAMN
;
A
#
# COMPACT_ATOMS: atom_id res chain seq x y z
N MET A 1 -14.03 13.70 -13.74
CA MET A 1 -12.61 13.73 -14.16
C MET A 1 -11.99 12.39 -13.78
N ILE A 2 -11.40 11.66 -14.74
CA ILE A 2 -10.74 10.39 -14.43
C ILE A 2 -9.43 10.74 -13.68
N PRO A 3 -9.19 10.20 -12.48
CA PRO A 3 -7.95 10.45 -11.77
C PRO A 3 -6.77 9.87 -12.53
N LEU A 4 -5.81 10.72 -12.90
CA LEU A 4 -4.50 10.24 -13.30
C LEU A 4 -3.79 9.71 -12.06
N VAL A 5 -3.22 8.52 -12.15
CA VAL A 5 -2.66 7.77 -11.03
C VAL A 5 -1.29 7.25 -11.41
N ASN A 6 -1.21 6.60 -12.57
CA ASN A 6 -0.03 5.88 -13.01
C ASN A 6 0.28 6.15 -14.48
N GLU A 7 1.51 5.86 -14.86
CA GLU A 7 2.05 6.06 -16.21
C GLU A 7 1.27 5.34 -17.31
N TRP A 8 0.67 4.17 -17.03
CA TRP A 8 -0.12 3.43 -18.02
C TRP A 8 -1.36 4.21 -18.50
N GLN A 9 -1.95 5.06 -17.65
CA GLN A 9 -3.08 5.92 -18.04
C GLN A 9 -2.65 7.04 -18.98
N LEU A 10 -1.36 7.38 -19.01
CA LEU A 10 -0.78 8.35 -19.93
C LEU A 10 -0.42 7.75 -21.29
N GLN A 11 -0.44 6.42 -21.44
CA GLN A 11 -0.07 5.69 -22.66
C GLN A 11 1.24 6.22 -23.28
N SER A 12 1.15 6.92 -24.42
CA SER A 12 2.28 7.49 -25.16
C SER A 12 2.53 8.97 -24.88
N GLN A 13 1.67 9.67 -24.14
CA GLN A 13 1.77 11.13 -23.95
C GLN A 13 3.05 11.55 -23.24
N LEU A 14 3.49 10.76 -22.24
CA LEU A 14 4.76 10.99 -21.55
C LEU A 14 5.95 10.88 -22.51
N ASN A 15 5.95 9.84 -23.36
CA ASN A 15 7.00 9.61 -24.36
C ASN A 15 6.96 10.68 -25.47
N GLN A 16 5.77 11.11 -25.88
CA GLN A 16 5.58 12.15 -26.89
C GLN A 16 6.06 13.52 -26.40
N ALA A 17 5.82 13.87 -25.13
CA ALA A 17 6.35 15.09 -24.53
C ALA A 17 7.89 15.07 -24.45
N LEU A 18 8.48 13.89 -24.20
CA LEU A 18 9.94 13.70 -24.22
C LEU A 18 10.51 13.86 -25.63
N GLN A 19 9.88 13.25 -26.64
CA GLN A 19 10.29 13.33 -28.04
C GLN A 19 10.15 14.74 -28.63
N THR A 20 9.13 15.48 -28.24
CA THR A 20 8.86 16.84 -28.73
C THR A 20 9.58 17.93 -27.92
N HIS A 21 10.43 17.57 -26.96
CA HIS A 21 11.15 18.49 -26.06
C HIS A 21 10.26 19.43 -25.21
N HIS A 22 9.00 19.05 -24.98
CA HIS A 22 8.06 19.81 -24.14
C HIS A 22 8.30 19.48 -22.66
N ARG A 23 9.39 20.02 -22.10
CA ARG A 23 9.82 19.80 -20.71
C ARG A 23 8.76 20.16 -19.67
N ALA A 24 8.01 21.23 -19.91
CA ALA A 24 6.95 21.69 -19.02
C ALA A 24 5.83 20.65 -18.91
N ASP A 25 5.34 20.16 -20.05
CA ASP A 25 4.28 19.15 -20.10
C ASP A 25 4.74 17.85 -19.44
N PHE A 26 5.97 17.40 -19.74
CA PHE A 26 6.56 16.23 -19.10
C PHE A 26 6.59 16.38 -17.56
N SER A 27 7.04 17.53 -17.06
CA SER A 27 7.09 17.79 -15.61
C SER A 27 5.71 17.83 -14.97
N LEU A 28 4.70 18.35 -15.68
CA LEU A 28 3.32 18.39 -15.21
C LEU A 28 2.71 16.99 -15.14
N TRP A 29 2.90 16.17 -16.18
CA TRP A 29 2.43 14.78 -16.19
C TRP A 29 3.03 13.98 -15.04
N LEU A 30 4.34 14.14 -14.79
CA LEU A 30 5.03 13.46 -13.70
C LEU A 30 4.54 13.94 -12.32
N ALA A 31 4.26 15.24 -12.15
CA ALA A 31 3.71 15.79 -10.91
C ALA A 31 2.28 15.32 -10.61
N MET A 32 1.51 14.93 -11.63
CA MET A 32 0.16 14.41 -11.49
C MET A 32 0.12 12.93 -11.07
N LEU A 33 1.20 12.17 -11.28
CA LEU A 33 1.27 10.76 -10.89
C LEU A 33 1.25 10.58 -9.38
N SER A 34 0.85 9.40 -8.92
CA SER A 34 0.90 9.08 -7.51
C SER A 34 2.35 8.86 -7.05
N PRO A 35 2.77 9.41 -5.91
CA PRO A 35 4.09 9.15 -5.34
C PRO A 35 4.18 7.79 -4.63
N ALA A 36 3.06 7.07 -4.48
CA ALA A 36 3.02 5.80 -3.77
C ALA A 36 3.62 4.68 -4.63
N VAL A 37 4.68 4.03 -4.12
CA VAL A 37 5.43 2.98 -4.83
C VAL A 37 4.53 1.79 -5.18
N GLU A 38 3.64 1.41 -4.26
CA GLU A 38 2.65 0.35 -4.45
C GLU A 38 1.67 0.60 -5.60
N GLU A 39 1.47 1.86 -5.99
CA GLU A 39 0.59 2.19 -7.10
C GLU A 39 1.35 2.19 -8.42
N MET A 40 2.68 2.32 -8.44
CA MET A 40 3.45 2.39 -9.70
C MET A 40 3.24 1.11 -10.53
N ALA A 41 3.14 1.27 -11.85
CA ALA A 41 2.81 0.17 -12.76
C ALA A 41 3.78 -1.02 -12.68
N GLN A 42 5.04 -0.78 -12.28
CA GLN A 42 6.08 -1.81 -12.14
C GLN A 42 5.85 -2.76 -10.95
N PHE A 43 5.10 -2.32 -9.93
CA PHE A 43 4.81 -3.09 -8.72
C PHE A 43 3.43 -3.72 -8.73
N PHE A 44 2.70 -3.63 -9.85
CA PHE A 44 1.45 -4.36 -9.99
C PHE A 44 1.76 -5.85 -10.22
N PRO A 45 1.42 -6.74 -9.28
CA PRO A 45 1.68 -8.15 -9.46
C PRO A 45 0.77 -8.68 -10.57
N THR A 46 1.35 -9.20 -11.65
CA THR A 46 0.63 -10.18 -12.48
C THR A 46 0.27 -11.32 -11.53
N PRO A 47 -0.99 -11.75 -11.43
CA PRO A 47 -1.33 -12.87 -10.56
C PRO A 47 -0.52 -14.08 -11.03
N LEU A 48 0.50 -14.47 -10.26
CA LEU A 48 1.11 -15.78 -10.43
C LEU A 48 0.00 -16.78 -10.18
N ALA A 49 -0.23 -17.68 -11.14
CA ALA A 49 -1.15 -18.80 -10.98
C ALA A 49 -0.90 -19.45 -9.61
N ASP A 50 -1.97 -19.70 -8.86
CA ASP A 50 -1.94 -20.20 -7.49
C ASP A 50 -0.95 -21.36 -7.32
N GLU A 51 0.31 -21.07 -7.00
CA GLU A 51 1.20 -22.08 -6.45
C GLU A 51 0.62 -22.46 -5.09
N PRO A 52 0.59 -23.76 -4.73
CA PRO A 52 0.11 -24.18 -3.43
C PRO A 52 0.88 -23.41 -2.36
N LYS A 53 0.14 -22.64 -1.55
CA LYS A 53 0.66 -21.72 -0.52
C LYS A 53 1.67 -22.47 0.35
N LYS A 54 2.97 -22.36 0.02
CA LYS A 54 4.07 -22.72 0.91
C LYS A 54 3.87 -21.89 2.19
N PRO A 55 4.10 -22.47 3.38
CA PRO A 55 4.01 -21.69 4.61
C PRO A 55 4.90 -20.45 4.44
N THR A 56 4.32 -19.27 4.65
CA THR A 56 5.06 -18.01 4.55
C THR A 56 6.28 -18.09 5.45
N LEU A 57 7.41 -17.48 5.06
CA LEU A 57 8.64 -17.47 5.86
C LEU A 57 8.38 -17.07 7.33
N TYR A 58 7.40 -16.19 7.56
CA TYR A 58 6.90 -15.83 8.88
C TYR A 58 6.43 -17.03 9.72
N GLN A 59 5.69 -17.97 9.14
CA GLN A 59 5.25 -19.20 9.81
C GLN A 59 6.43 -20.14 10.09
N GLN A 60 7.39 -20.25 9.16
CA GLN A 60 8.59 -21.09 9.34
C GLN A 60 9.52 -20.55 10.42
N LEU A 61 9.62 -19.22 10.54
CA LEU A 61 10.45 -18.54 11.52
C LEU A 61 9.74 -18.30 12.87
N GLY A 62 8.47 -18.72 13.01
CA GLY A 62 7.68 -18.49 14.22
C GLY A 62 7.49 -17.01 14.54
N VAL A 63 7.51 -16.14 13.52
CA VAL A 63 7.34 -14.70 13.71
C VAL A 63 5.86 -14.44 14.00
N ASN A 64 5.60 -13.88 15.18
CA ASN A 64 4.25 -13.49 15.55
C ASN A 64 3.71 -12.45 14.56
N PRO A 65 2.43 -12.57 14.15
CA PRO A 65 1.80 -11.57 13.30
C PRO A 65 1.86 -10.19 13.97
N GLN A 66 2.01 -9.15 13.16
CA GLN A 66 1.99 -7.78 13.66
C GLN A 66 0.65 -7.53 14.37
N ARG A 67 0.74 -7.17 15.64
CA ARG A 67 -0.40 -6.85 16.48
C ARG A 67 -1.07 -5.55 16.02
N ASP A 68 -2.40 -5.49 16.11
CA ASP A 68 -3.16 -4.27 15.85
C ASP A 68 -2.83 -3.17 16.88
N TYR A 69 -2.98 -1.91 16.48
CA TYR A 69 -2.75 -0.75 17.34
C TYR A 69 -3.88 -0.53 18.35
N ALA A 70 -5.05 -1.12 18.09
CA ALA A 70 -6.21 -1.08 18.97
C ALA A 70 -6.00 -1.84 20.28
N MET A 71 -6.70 -1.38 21.31
CA MET A 71 -6.88 -2.12 22.54
C MET A 71 -7.79 -3.33 22.30
N GLN A 72 -7.32 -4.49 22.75
CA GLN A 72 -8.05 -5.76 22.79
C GLN A 72 -8.45 -6.06 24.23
N GLU A 73 -9.39 -6.98 24.44
CA GLU A 73 -9.90 -7.32 25.77
C GLU A 73 -8.79 -7.85 26.70
N ASP A 74 -7.85 -8.63 26.13
CA ASP A 74 -6.73 -9.23 26.86
C ASP A 74 -5.69 -8.19 27.34
N ASP A 75 -5.73 -6.95 26.82
CA ASP A 75 -4.77 -5.92 27.20
C ASP A 75 -4.92 -5.42 28.62
N VAL A 76 -6.14 -5.50 29.17
CA VAL A 76 -6.38 -5.08 30.54
C VAL A 76 -5.53 -5.93 31.49
N ALA A 77 -5.54 -7.25 31.29
CA ALA A 77 -4.74 -8.18 32.09
C ALA A 77 -3.23 -7.96 31.88
N LEU A 78 -2.82 -7.62 30.66
CA LEU A 78 -1.43 -7.31 30.33
C LEU A 78 -0.94 -6.03 31.02
N PHE A 79 -1.77 -4.99 31.08
CA PHE A 79 -1.47 -3.77 31.83
C PHE A 79 -1.36 -4.04 33.33
N ASP A 80 -2.24 -4.86 33.89
CA ASP A 80 -2.17 -5.26 35.31
C ASP A 80 -0.88 -6.03 35.59
N ALA A 81 -0.49 -6.97 34.73
CA ALA A 81 0.75 -7.73 34.87
C ALA A 81 1.99 -6.85 34.74
N GLN A 82 2.00 -5.90 33.80
CA GLN A 82 3.08 -4.92 33.67
C GLN A 82 3.16 -4.00 34.89
N HIS A 83 2.01 -3.57 35.43
CA HIS A 83 1.98 -2.76 36.64
C HIS A 83 2.53 -3.53 37.84
N GLN A 84 2.14 -4.79 38.01
CA GLN A 84 2.69 -5.66 39.06
C GLN A 84 4.21 -5.84 38.90
N ALA A 85 4.71 -6.07 37.69
CA ALA A 85 6.13 -6.17 37.41
C ALA A 85 6.89 -4.87 37.72
N LEU A 86 6.29 -3.71 37.46
CA LEU A 86 6.87 -2.42 37.82
C LEU A 86 6.95 -2.24 39.34
N VAL A 87 5.91 -2.63 40.07
CA VAL A 87 5.85 -2.50 41.54
C VAL A 87 6.78 -3.50 42.24
N ALA A 88 6.88 -4.74 41.73
CA ALA A 88 7.65 -5.80 42.35
C ALA A 88 9.14 -5.78 41.98
N ASP A 89 9.45 -5.69 40.67
CA ASP A 89 10.80 -5.90 40.12
C ASP A 89 11.40 -4.63 39.49
N GLY A 90 10.64 -3.53 39.49
CA GLY A 90 11.08 -2.23 39.03
C GLY A 90 11.09 -2.07 37.50
N TYR A 91 11.76 -1.00 37.06
CA TYR A 91 11.66 -0.51 35.68
C TYR A 91 12.24 -1.46 34.63
N ALA A 92 13.30 -2.21 34.96
CA ALA A 92 13.97 -3.09 34.00
C ALA A 92 13.04 -4.24 33.56
N GLN A 93 12.35 -4.85 34.52
CA GLN A 93 11.39 -5.93 34.27
C GLN A 93 10.17 -5.42 33.50
N TRP A 94 9.63 -4.27 33.92
CA TRP A 94 8.54 -3.61 33.19
C TRP A 94 8.92 -3.34 31.72
N ARG A 95 10.11 -2.78 31.48
CA ARG A 95 10.59 -2.47 30.12
C ARG A 95 10.73 -3.74 29.28
N LEU A 96 11.28 -4.82 29.84
CA LEU A 96 11.38 -6.09 29.15
C LEU A 96 9.99 -6.63 28.78
N MET A 97 9.04 -6.62 29.72
CA MET A 97 7.68 -7.07 29.47
C MET A 97 6.95 -6.22 28.42
N SER A 98 7.15 -4.91 28.42
CA SER A 98 6.57 -4.00 27.43
C SER A 98 7.15 -4.19 26.02
N LEU A 99 8.43 -4.58 25.91
CA LEU A 99 9.07 -4.87 24.63
C LEU A 99 8.66 -6.24 24.07
N LEU A 100 8.49 -7.24 24.94
CA LEU A 100 8.04 -8.57 24.53
C LEU A 100 6.55 -8.61 24.19
N ASN A 101 5.75 -7.84 24.93
CA ASN A 101 4.31 -7.75 24.75
C ASN A 101 3.93 -6.27 24.55
N PRO A 102 3.95 -5.79 23.30
CA PRO A 102 3.69 -4.38 23.01
C PRO A 102 2.28 -3.99 23.40
N ASN A 103 2.17 -2.80 23.98
CA ASN A 103 0.93 -2.22 24.46
C ASN A 103 0.10 -1.66 23.30
N ALA A 104 -1.22 -1.66 23.48
CA ALA A 104 -2.11 -0.92 22.59
C ALA A 104 -1.75 0.57 22.60
N VAL A 105 -1.67 1.16 21.41
CA VAL A 105 -1.36 2.59 21.24
C VAL A 105 -2.63 3.42 21.30
N VAL A 106 -3.76 2.86 20.86
CA VAL A 106 -5.06 3.54 20.82
C VAL A 106 -6.15 2.67 21.40
N VAL A 107 -7.11 3.28 22.11
CA VAL A 107 -8.26 2.57 22.70
C VAL A 107 -9.17 1.98 21.61
N ARG A 108 -9.30 2.65 20.47
CA ARG A 108 -10.03 2.16 19.29
C ARG A 108 -9.25 2.51 18.03
N HIS A 109 -8.98 1.51 17.19
CA HIS A 109 -8.46 1.74 15.85
C HIS A 109 -9.65 1.88 14.89
N ASP A 110 -10.08 3.12 14.64
CA ASP A 110 -11.17 3.41 13.70
C ASP A 110 -10.65 4.28 12.54
N PRO A 111 -10.62 3.76 11.30
CA PRO A 111 -10.17 4.52 10.13
C PRO A 111 -11.06 5.73 9.81
N LYS A 112 -12.30 5.78 10.34
CA LYS A 112 -13.23 6.90 10.12
C LYS A 112 -13.09 8.03 11.14
N LYS A 113 -12.22 7.87 12.15
CA LYS A 113 -12.05 8.85 13.23
C LYS A 113 -11.04 9.96 12.91
N LEU A 114 -10.51 10.00 11.69
CA LEU A 114 -9.69 11.11 11.21
C LEU A 114 -10.49 12.43 11.29
N SER A 115 -9.92 13.47 11.88
CA SER A 115 -10.54 14.79 11.96
C SER A 115 -10.76 15.38 10.56
N ALA A 116 -11.85 16.12 10.39
CA ALA A 116 -12.22 16.76 9.13
C ALA A 116 -11.06 17.56 8.53
N ASP A 117 -10.41 18.41 9.34
CA ASP A 117 -9.27 19.25 8.94
C ASP A 117 -8.11 18.45 8.32
N VAL A 118 -7.79 17.29 8.91
CA VAL A 118 -6.74 16.41 8.40
C VAL A 118 -7.20 15.78 7.11
N SER A 119 -8.42 15.23 7.08
CA SER A 119 -8.98 14.60 5.89
C SER A 119 -9.08 15.56 4.71
N GLU A 120 -9.41 16.83 4.94
CA GLU A 120 -9.51 17.87 3.92
C GLU A 120 -8.14 18.28 3.39
N SER A 121 -7.13 18.29 4.25
CA SER A 121 -5.74 18.61 3.90
C SER A 121 -5.01 17.48 3.14
N LEU A 122 -5.55 16.26 3.15
CA LEU A 122 -4.93 15.14 2.44
C LEU A 122 -4.84 15.39 0.92
N SER A 123 -3.72 14.96 0.34
CA SER A 123 -3.54 14.98 -1.10
C SER A 123 -4.60 14.11 -1.79
N PHE A 124 -4.91 14.46 -3.04
CA PHE A 124 -5.92 13.77 -3.85
C PHE A 124 -5.71 12.26 -3.90
N HIS A 125 -4.48 11.80 -4.18
CA HIS A 125 -4.13 10.39 -4.22
C HIS A 125 -4.36 9.68 -2.87
N THR A 126 -4.07 10.37 -1.76
CA THR A 126 -4.27 9.83 -0.42
C THR A 126 -5.74 9.67 -0.07
N LYS A 127 -6.59 10.65 -0.45
CA LYS A 127 -8.05 10.54 -0.30
C LYS A 127 -8.60 9.35 -1.09
N ARG A 128 -8.13 9.14 -2.33
CA ARG A 128 -8.53 7.99 -3.17
C ARG A 128 -8.18 6.66 -2.50
N ARG A 129 -6.96 6.52 -1.96
CA ARG A 129 -6.52 5.31 -1.25
C ARG A 129 -7.38 5.04 -0.01
N LEU A 130 -7.70 6.08 0.75
CA LEU A 130 -8.55 5.96 1.95
C LEU A 130 -9.96 5.49 1.60
N SER A 131 -10.51 5.91 0.46
CA SER A 131 -11.79 5.42 -0.07
C SER A 131 -11.74 4.02 -0.70
N ALA A 132 -10.59 3.31 -0.62
CA ALA A 132 -10.39 1.94 -1.09
C ALA A 132 -10.86 1.68 -2.53
N THR A 133 -10.69 2.65 -3.44
CA THR A 133 -11.00 2.43 -4.86
C THR A 133 -9.89 1.60 -5.49
N PRO A 134 -10.13 0.32 -5.86
CA PRO A 134 -9.09 -0.50 -6.44
C PRO A 134 -8.73 0.02 -7.82
N LEU A 135 -7.42 0.10 -8.10
CA LEU A 135 -6.93 0.30 -9.45
C LEU A 135 -7.01 -1.03 -10.19
N SER A 136 -7.73 -1.07 -11.30
CA SER A 136 -7.72 -2.22 -12.19
C SER A 136 -6.76 -1.93 -13.32
N MET A 137 -5.71 -2.75 -13.47
CA MET A 137 -4.93 -2.74 -14.70
C MET A 137 -5.70 -3.51 -15.78
N PRO A 138 -5.86 -2.95 -16.99
CA PRO A 138 -6.36 -3.70 -18.13
C PRO A 138 -5.35 -4.81 -18.41
N THR A 139 -5.82 -6.05 -18.31
CA THR A 139 -5.09 -7.20 -18.80
C THR A 139 -4.89 -7.02 -20.29
N ALA A 140 -3.62 -6.92 -20.73
CA ALA A 140 -3.29 -6.94 -22.13
C ALA A 140 -3.67 -8.34 -22.67
N ASP A 141 -4.67 -8.40 -23.55
CA ASP A 141 -5.05 -9.64 -24.20
C ASP A 141 -3.95 -10.01 -25.22
N PRO A 142 -3.24 -11.14 -25.03
CA PRO A 142 -2.15 -11.53 -25.91
C PRO A 142 -2.63 -11.82 -27.36
N THR A 143 -3.92 -12.11 -27.56
CA THR A 143 -4.47 -12.30 -28.92
C THR A 143 -4.52 -11.00 -29.72
N LEU A 144 -4.78 -9.86 -29.06
CA LEU A 144 -4.76 -8.54 -29.70
C LEU A 144 -3.36 -8.15 -30.20
N MET A 145 -2.31 -8.62 -29.52
CA MET A 145 -0.92 -8.39 -29.97
C MET A 145 -0.58 -9.23 -31.20
N TYR A 146 -1.10 -10.45 -31.28
CA TYR A 146 -0.92 -11.32 -32.43
C TYR A 146 -1.61 -10.76 -33.68
N ASP A 147 -2.85 -10.27 -33.54
CA ASP A 147 -3.59 -9.64 -34.64
C ASP A 147 -2.88 -8.37 -35.14
N MET A 148 -2.35 -7.55 -34.23
CA MET A 148 -1.57 -6.37 -34.60
C MET A 148 -0.31 -6.73 -35.41
N LEU A 149 0.42 -7.78 -34.99
CA LEU A 149 1.60 -8.26 -35.71
C LEU A 149 1.23 -8.81 -37.10
N GLN A 150 0.11 -9.52 -37.22
CA GLN A 150 -0.38 -9.99 -38.52
C GLN A 150 -0.72 -8.83 -39.45
N HIS A 151 -1.44 -7.81 -38.96
CA HIS A 151 -1.77 -6.62 -39.74
C HIS A 151 -0.51 -5.86 -40.21
N MET A 152 0.51 -5.75 -39.36
CA MET A 152 1.80 -5.13 -39.75
C MET A 152 2.57 -5.98 -40.77
N SER A 153 2.52 -7.31 -40.65
CA SER A 153 3.17 -8.20 -41.64
C SER A 153 2.47 -8.19 -43.00
N ALA A 154 1.17 -7.92 -43.03
CA ALA A 154 0.38 -7.85 -44.25
C ALA A 154 0.46 -6.48 -44.97
N MET A 155 1.05 -5.46 -44.34
CA MET A 155 1.28 -4.13 -44.92
C MET A 155 2.70 -3.94 -45.49
N ASN A 156 3.58 -4.94 -45.37
CA ASN A 156 4.85 -5.04 -46.09
C ASN A 156 4.71 -5.93 -47.33
#